data_AF-U1Q2A1-F1
#
_entry.id   AF-U1Q2A1-F1
#
_cell.length_a   1.000
_cell.length_b   1.000
_cell.length_c   1.000
_cell.angle_alpha   90.00
_cell.angle_beta   90.00
_cell.angle_gamma   90.00
#
_symmetry.space_group_name_H-M   'P 1'
#
loop_
_entity.id
_entity.type
_entity.pdbx_description
1 polymer ?
#
loop_
_entity_poly.entity_id
_entity_poly.type
_entity_poly.pdbx_seq_one_letter_code
_entity_poly.pdbx_strand_id
1 'polypeptide(L)' 'MRAFRLAYDGRPFYGFQRQPSVPTVEGALFDALRALSVISP' A
#
# COMPACT_ATOMS: atom_id res chain seq x y z
N MET A 1 -5.25 9.87 16.03
CA MET A 1 -5.39 8.82 14.99
C MET A 1 -6.05 9.47 13.78
N ARG A 2 -5.54 9.25 12.56
CA ARG A 2 -6.14 9.74 11.31
C ARG A 2 -6.58 8.53 10.50
N ALA A 3 -7.80 8.55 9.96
CA ALA A 3 -8.33 7.49 9.11
C ALA A 3 -8.58 8.04 7.71
N PHE A 4 -8.15 7.29 6.71
CA PHE A 4 -8.32 7.63 5.30
C PHE A 4 -9.10 6.53 4.60
N ARG A 5 -10.00 6.91 3.71
CA ARG A 5 -10.68 5.97 2.82
C ARG A 5 -9.89 5.89 1.51
N LEU A 6 -9.57 4.67 1.08
CA LEU A 6 -8.83 4.42 -0.15
C LEU A 6 -9.75 3.80 -1.20
N ALA A 7 -9.63 4.25 -2.44
CA ALA A 7 -10.17 3.59 -3.62
C ALA A 7 -9.01 3.31 -4.59
N TYR A 8 -9.05 2.18 -5.27
CA TYR A 8 -7.99 1.76 -6.18
C TYR A 8 -8.55 0.88 -7.29
N ASP A 9 -7.90 0.89 -8.44
CA ASP A 9 -8.09 -0.14 -9.46
C ASP A 9 -7.37 -1.41 -9.00
N GLY A 10 -8.14 -2.47 -8.75
CA GLY A 10 -7.60 -3.74 -8.25
C GLY A 10 -6.90 -4.59 -9.31
N ARG A 11 -7.07 -4.30 -10.60
CA ARG A 11 -6.55 -5.16 -11.69
C ARG A 11 -5.04 -5.45 -11.62
N PRO A 12 -4.17 -4.51 -11.23
CA PRO A 12 -2.73 -4.77 -11.13
C PRO A 12 -2.29 -5.51 -9.85
N PHE A 13 -3.20 -5.75 -8.90
CA PHE A 13 -2.85 -6.19 -7.54
C PHE A 13 -3.50 -7.51 -7.17
N TYR A 14 -2.80 -8.29 -6.36
CA TYR A 14 -3.27 -9.58 -5.84
C TYR A 14 -3.96 -9.40 -4.48
N GLY A 15 -4.89 -8.46 -4.40
CA GLY A 15 -5.59 -8.09 -3.17
C GLY A 15 -4.90 -7.00 -2.34
N PHE A 16 -5.43 -6.78 -1.14
CA PHE A 16 -4.98 -5.68 -0.28
C PHE A 16 -3.71 -6.00 0.50
N GLN A 17 -3.74 -7.08 1.29
CA GLN A 17 -2.69 -7.40 2.25
C GLN A 17 -1.40 -7.86 1.58
N ARG A 18 -0.25 -7.43 2.11
CA ARG A 18 1.09 -7.81 1.62
C ARG A 18 1.29 -9.32 1.56
N GLN A 19 1.91 -9.74 0.46
CA GLN A 19 2.30 -11.12 0.18
C GLN A 19 3.77 -11.14 -0.26
N PRO A 20 4.51 -12.25 -0.06
CA PRO A 20 5.95 -12.26 -0.27
C PRO A 20 6.43 -12.07 -1.71
N SER A 21 5.60 -12.38 -2.71
CA SER A 21 6.04 -12.54 -4.10
C SER A 21 5.21 -11.81 -5.15
N VAL A 22 4.12 -11.15 -4.75
CA VAL A 22 3.18 -10.51 -5.69
C VAL A 22 2.84 -9.08 -5.26
N PRO A 23 2.56 -8.17 -6.21
CA PRO A 23 2.12 -6.80 -5.90
C PRO A 23 0.79 -6.77 -5.14
N THR A 24 0.70 -5.92 -4.13
CA THR A 24 -0.49 -5.74 -3.28
C THR A 24 -0.70 -4.25 -2.99
N VAL A 25 -1.93 -3.87 -2.67
CA VAL A 25 -2.27 -2.46 -2.39
C VAL A 25 -1.58 -1.96 -1.13
N GLU A 26 -1.53 -2.76 -0.07
CA GLU A 26 -0.81 -2.42 1.16
C GLU A 26 0.68 -2.20 0.86
N GLY A 27 1.31 -3.07 0.06
CA GLY A 27 2.72 -2.91 -0.33
C GLY A 27 2.98 -1.55 -0.99
N ALA A 28 2.23 -1.24 -2.05
CA ALA A 28 2.37 0.02 -2.76
C ALA A 28 2.08 1.24 -1.88
N LEU A 29 1.09 1.14 -0.97
CA LEU A 29 0.78 2.21 -0.04
C LEU A 29 1.93 2.47 0.94
N PHE A 30 2.49 1.42 1.55
CA PHE A 30 3.62 1.57 2.48
C PHE A 30 4.88 2.08 1.78
N ASP A 31 5.15 1.63 0.55
CA ASP A 31 6.27 2.14 -0.25
C ASP A 31 6.12 3.63 -0.54
N ALA A 32 4.91 4.09 -0.90
CA ALA A 32 4.64 5.52 -1.08
C ALA A 32 4.78 6.32 0.22
N LEU A 33 4.30 5.79 1.35
CA LEU A 33 4.43 6.45 2.65
C LEU A 33 5.89 6.59 3.10
N ARG A 34 6.74 5.59 2.83
CA ARG A 34 8.19 5.67 3.04
C ARG A 34 8.83 6.70 2.12
N ALA A 35 8.48 6.69 0.83
CA ALA A 35 9.00 7.65 -0.15
C ALA A 35 8.68 9.10 0.26
N LEU A 36 7.56 9.31 0.96
CA LEU A 36 7.14 10.62 1.49
C LEU A 36 7.65 10.88 2.92
N SER A 37 8.48 10.01 3.49
CA SER A 37 9.01 10.10 4.87
C SER A 37 7.91 10.25 5.94
N VAL A 38 6.71 9.72 5.69
CA VAL A 38 5.59 9.70 6.65
C VAL A 38 5.82 8.64 7.73
N ILE A 39 6.49 7.55 7.35
CA ILE A 39 6.87 6.44 8.22
C ILE A 39 8.35 6.13 8.03
N SER A 40 8.97 5.52 9.04
CA SER A 40 10.35 5.05 8.97
C SER A 40 10.55 3.99 7.88
N PRO A 41 11.80 3.82 7.38
CA PRO A 41 12.14 2.76 6.41
C PRO A 41 11.69 1.36 6.87
#